data_AF-A0A6M3JNI2-F1
#
_entry.id   AF-A0A6M3JNI2-F1
#
_cell.length_a   1.000
_cell.length_b   1.000
_cell.length_c   1.000
_cell.angle_alpha   90.00
_cell.angle_beta   90.00
_cell.angle_gamma   90.00
#
_symmetry.space_group_name_H-M   'P 1'
#
loop_
_entity.id
_entity.type
_entity.pdbx_description
1 polymer ?
#
loop_
_entity_poly.entity_id
_entity_poly.type
_entity_poly.pdbx_seq_one_letter_code
_entity_poly.pdbx_strand_id
1 'polypeptide(L)'
;MRFTNYIKEELQNPTQEMIDFYEKRTKGHIDRVRKNIYSIAEKMDNLNKVELMVRAKEHDKSKYSKEEYIPYVWITWYHKEKKNGFEYPLGIEKITEGAWKHHKKVNSHHPEHYNKPSDMSNEDIAEMVADWMAMSQEFNNSLKLWADKNVGSKWKFNSDQVKLIYDIIYKIKRG
;
A
#
# COMPACT_ATOMS: atom_id res chain seq x y z
N MET A 1 -28.45 -42.76 -6.30
CA MET A 1 -27.24 -42.65 -7.13
C MET A 1 -27.22 -41.28 -7.79
N ARG A 2 -26.49 -40.30 -7.23
CA ARG A 2 -26.01 -39.08 -7.91
C ARG A 2 -24.74 -38.63 -7.18
N PHE A 3 -23.60 -39.00 -7.73
CA PHE A 3 -22.30 -38.48 -7.32
C PHE A 3 -22.19 -37.05 -7.82
N THR A 4 -22.24 -36.05 -6.93
CA THR A 4 -21.78 -34.71 -7.25
C THR A 4 -20.26 -34.74 -7.20
N ASN A 5 -19.61 -34.93 -8.35
CA ASN A 5 -18.20 -34.67 -8.53
C ASN A 5 -17.97 -33.16 -8.35
N TYR A 6 -17.75 -32.73 -7.12
CA TYR A 6 -17.09 -31.44 -6.85
C TYR A 6 -15.64 -31.59 -7.28
N ILE A 7 -15.35 -31.26 -8.54
CA ILE A 7 -13.98 -30.96 -8.93
C ILE A 7 -13.62 -29.72 -8.12
N LYS A 8 -12.74 -29.90 -7.11
CA LYS A 8 -12.01 -28.77 -6.54
C LYS A 8 -11.13 -28.25 -7.67
N GLU A 9 -11.60 -27.24 -8.39
CA GLU A 9 -10.75 -26.54 -9.34
C GLU A 9 -9.56 -25.96 -8.55
N GLU A 10 -8.37 -26.48 -8.80
CA GLU A 10 -7.15 -25.91 -8.25
C GLU A 10 -6.96 -24.52 -8.86
N LEU A 11 -6.73 -23.54 -7.99
CA LEU A 11 -6.47 -22.18 -8.44
C LEU A 11 -5.21 -22.16 -9.29
N GLN A 12 -5.27 -21.44 -10.41
CA GLN A 12 -4.11 -21.27 -11.27
C GLN A 12 -2.98 -20.57 -10.51
N ASN A 13 -1.77 -21.14 -10.59
CA ASN A 13 -0.56 -20.53 -10.04
C ASN A 13 -0.06 -19.40 -10.97
N PRO A 14 0.49 -18.31 -10.41
CA PRO A 14 1.11 -17.26 -11.22
C PRO A 14 2.35 -17.80 -11.93
N THR A 15 2.69 -17.22 -13.08
CA THR A 15 3.92 -17.57 -13.82
C THR A 15 5.16 -16.99 -13.12
N GLN A 16 6.35 -17.50 -13.45
CA GLN A 16 7.60 -16.96 -12.91
C GLN A 16 7.78 -15.48 -13.27
N GLU A 17 7.40 -15.06 -14.49
CA GLU A 17 7.48 -13.66 -14.90
C GLU A 17 6.62 -12.75 -14.02
N MET A 18 5.42 -13.21 -13.64
CA MET A 18 4.55 -12.47 -12.75
C MET A 18 5.17 -12.30 -11.36
N ILE A 19 5.79 -13.36 -10.85
CA ILE A 19 6.48 -13.36 -9.56
C ILE A 19 7.67 -12.39 -9.61
N ASP A 20 8.52 -12.49 -10.62
CA ASP A 20 9.69 -11.63 -10.77
C ASP A 20 9.30 -10.15 -10.90
N PHE A 21 8.23 -9.86 -11.65
CA PHE A 21 7.69 -8.51 -11.78
C PHE A 21 7.18 -7.98 -10.45
N TYR A 22 6.43 -8.80 -9.70
CA TYR A 22 5.95 -8.46 -8.38
C TYR A 22 7.09 -8.17 -7.41
N GLU A 23 8.07 -9.07 -7.29
CA GLU A 23 9.20 -8.90 -6.38
C GLU A 23 9.98 -7.61 -6.69
N LYS A 24 10.27 -7.37 -7.98
CA LYS A 24 10.99 -6.17 -8.42
C LYS A 24 10.21 -4.90 -8.07
N ARG A 25 8.92 -4.85 -8.40
CA ARG A 25 8.09 -3.65 -8.18
C ARG A 25 7.86 -3.39 -6.69
N THR A 26 7.50 -4.41 -5.93
CA THR A 26 7.21 -4.31 -4.49
C THR A 26 8.45 -3.94 -3.70
N LYS A 27 9.61 -4.54 -3.99
CA LYS A 27 10.89 -4.13 -3.39
C LYS A 27 11.22 -2.67 -3.71
N GLY A 28 11.05 -2.27 -4.97
CA GLY A 28 11.29 -0.89 -5.39
C GLY A 28 10.37 0.11 -4.67
N HIS A 29 9.11 -0.26 -4.45
CA HIS A 29 8.15 0.53 -3.68
C HIS A 29 8.58 0.66 -2.21
N ILE A 30 8.84 -0.45 -1.52
CA ILE A 30 9.30 -0.46 -0.12
C ILE A 30 10.58 0.37 0.05
N ASP A 31 11.52 0.27 -0.91
CA ASP A 31 12.74 1.06 -0.89
C ASP A 31 12.48 2.58 -1.01
N ARG A 32 11.49 2.99 -1.82
CA ARG A 32 11.07 4.39 -1.91
C ARG A 32 10.40 4.85 -0.62
N VAL A 33 9.49 4.06 -0.06
CA VAL A 33 8.80 4.39 1.20
C VAL A 33 9.80 4.57 2.33
N ARG A 34 10.75 3.64 2.48
CA ARG A 34 11.83 3.73 3.47
C ARG A 34 12.63 5.03 3.34
N LYS A 35 13.05 5.40 2.13
CA LYS A 35 13.76 6.67 1.87
C LYS A 35 12.90 7.89 2.21
N ASN A 36 11.61 7.85 1.87
CA ASN A 36 10.68 8.93 2.15
C ASN A 36 10.45 9.09 3.66
N ILE A 37 10.29 7.98 4.41
CA ILE A 37 10.20 8.01 5.87
C ILE A 37 11.46 8.61 6.49
N TYR A 38 12.66 8.27 5.99
CA TYR A 38 13.91 8.86 6.48
C TYR A 38 13.93 10.38 6.25
N SER A 39 13.52 10.84 5.06
CA SER A 39 13.44 12.28 4.78
C SER A 39 12.41 12.99 5.67
N ILE A 40 11.27 12.35 5.95
CA ILE A 40 10.24 12.88 6.87
C ILE A 40 10.80 12.98 8.29
N ALA A 41 11.42 11.92 8.80
CA ALA A 41 11.98 11.88 10.15
C ALA A 41 13.10 12.93 10.34
N GLU A 42 13.86 13.24 9.29
CA GLU A 42 14.85 14.29 9.31
C GLU A 42 14.22 15.70 9.39
N LYS A 43 13.17 15.95 8.57
CA LYS A 43 12.57 17.29 8.41
C LYS A 43 11.48 17.62 9.46
N MET A 44 10.96 16.62 10.16
CA MET A 44 9.87 16.76 11.13
C MET A 44 10.35 16.46 12.55
N ASP A 45 10.48 17.50 13.38
CA ASP A 45 10.96 17.36 14.77
C ASP A 45 9.88 16.90 15.75
N ASN A 46 8.61 17.04 15.38
CA ASN A 46 7.45 16.68 16.21
C ASN A 46 6.98 15.22 16.02
N LEU A 47 7.77 14.38 15.34
CA LEU A 47 7.47 12.96 15.11
C LEU A 47 8.46 12.08 15.87
N ASN A 48 8.00 10.90 16.31
CA ASN A 48 8.87 9.91 16.91
C ASN A 48 9.77 9.25 15.86
N LYS A 49 11.01 9.75 15.74
CA LYS A 49 11.99 9.26 14.75
C LYS A 49 12.30 7.77 14.94
N VAL A 50 12.36 7.28 16.17
CA VAL A 50 12.65 5.85 16.46
C VAL A 50 11.53 4.97 15.92
N GLU A 51 10.28 5.34 16.17
CA GLU A 51 9.11 4.62 15.66
C GLU A 51 9.06 4.64 14.13
N LEU A 52 9.33 5.79 13.51
CA LEU A 52 9.42 5.89 12.04
C LEU A 52 10.52 4.98 11.47
N MET A 53 11.67 4.83 12.13
CA MET A 53 12.71 3.91 11.67
C MET A 53 12.29 2.44 11.75
N VAL A 54 11.47 2.07 12.73
CA VAL A 54 10.90 0.72 12.84
C VAL A 54 9.90 0.50 11.70
N ARG A 55 8.98 1.45 11.51
CA ARG A 55 7.99 1.41 10.42
C ARG A 55 8.64 1.30 9.05
N ALA A 56 9.72 2.06 8.80
CA ALA A 56 10.47 1.98 7.55
C ALA A 56 11.10 0.60 7.27
N LYS A 57 11.33 -0.22 8.30
CA LYS A 57 11.83 -1.60 8.15
C LYS A 57 10.70 -2.61 7.93
N GLU A 58 9.55 -2.38 8.54
CA GLU A 58 8.42 -3.31 8.55
C GLU A 58 7.35 -2.96 7.50
N HIS A 59 7.45 -1.80 6.85
CA HIS A 59 6.50 -1.33 5.85
C HIS A 59 6.22 -2.40 4.80
N ASP A 60 4.93 -2.72 4.63
CA ASP A 60 4.41 -3.69 3.67
C ASP A 60 5.02 -5.10 3.78
N LYS A 61 5.67 -5.47 4.88
CA LYS A 61 6.20 -6.81 5.10
C LYS A 61 5.13 -7.90 5.00
N SER A 62 3.88 -7.58 5.35
CA SER A 62 2.75 -8.50 5.22
C SER A 62 2.56 -8.99 3.79
N LYS A 63 3.00 -8.24 2.78
CA LYS A 63 2.94 -8.64 1.36
C LYS A 63 3.75 -9.90 1.03
N TYR A 64 4.65 -10.32 1.92
CA TYR A 64 5.42 -11.56 1.80
C TYR A 64 4.87 -12.68 2.70
N SER A 65 3.71 -12.50 3.33
CA SER A 65 3.03 -13.53 4.10
C SER A 65 2.28 -14.51 3.18
N LYS A 66 1.91 -15.68 3.72
CA LYS A 66 1.12 -16.68 3.00
C LYS A 66 -0.25 -16.17 2.56
N GLU A 67 -0.82 -15.20 3.30
CA GLU A 67 -2.12 -14.60 3.04
C GLU A 67 -2.09 -13.62 1.85
N GLU A 68 -0.96 -12.96 1.62
CA GLU A 68 -0.86 -11.85 0.68
C GLU A 68 0.00 -12.15 -0.53
N TYR A 69 1.06 -12.96 -0.42
CA TYR A 69 2.09 -13.07 -1.45
C TYR A 69 1.54 -13.44 -2.83
N ILE A 70 0.92 -14.61 -2.97
CA ILE A 70 0.37 -15.07 -4.26
C ILE A 70 -0.76 -14.15 -4.76
N PRO A 71 -1.75 -13.75 -3.95
CA PRO A 71 -2.74 -12.78 -4.39
C PRO A 71 -2.14 -11.44 -4.87
N TYR A 72 -1.13 -10.90 -4.19
CA TYR A 72 -0.52 -9.64 -4.61
C TYR A 72 0.35 -9.76 -5.87
N VAL A 73 0.88 -10.94 -6.18
CA VAL A 73 1.45 -11.24 -7.51
C VAL A 73 0.38 -11.04 -8.59
N TRP A 74 -0.81 -11.62 -8.41
CA TRP A 74 -1.94 -11.44 -9.33
C TRP A 74 -2.41 -9.99 -9.42
N ILE A 75 -2.58 -9.30 -8.29
CA ILE A 75 -2.98 -7.87 -8.25
C ILE A 75 -2.01 -7.01 -9.04
N THR A 76 -0.71 -7.22 -8.79
CA THR A 76 0.34 -6.42 -9.41
C THR A 76 0.40 -6.66 -10.91
N TRP A 77 0.23 -7.91 -11.35
CA TRP A 77 0.17 -8.26 -12.76
C TRP A 77 -1.09 -7.70 -13.44
N TYR A 78 -2.25 -7.80 -12.80
CA TYR A 78 -3.49 -7.20 -13.30
C TYR A 78 -3.32 -5.69 -13.55
N HIS A 79 -2.72 -4.95 -12.61
CA HIS A 79 -2.47 -3.53 -12.80
C HIS A 79 -1.48 -3.22 -13.94
N LYS A 80 -0.55 -4.12 -14.23
CA LYS A 80 0.38 -4.03 -15.37
C LYS A 80 -0.35 -4.25 -16.70
N GLU A 81 -1.14 -5.31 -16.80
CA GLU A 81 -1.65 -5.82 -18.09
C GLU A 81 -3.14 -5.55 -18.37
N LYS A 82 -3.92 -5.01 -17.41
CA LYS A 82 -5.37 -4.76 -17.63
C LYS A 82 -5.68 -3.86 -18.82
N LYS A 83 -4.78 -2.94 -19.16
CA LYS A 83 -4.93 -2.09 -20.37
C LYS A 83 -4.74 -2.87 -21.67
N ASN A 84 -4.13 -4.04 -21.61
CA ASN A 84 -3.91 -4.97 -22.70
C ASN A 84 -4.96 -6.10 -22.71
N GLY A 85 -6.06 -5.97 -21.94
CA GLY A 85 -7.16 -6.93 -21.91
C GLY A 85 -6.94 -8.13 -20.98
N PHE A 86 -5.95 -8.09 -20.08
CA PHE A 86 -5.79 -9.13 -19.08
C PHE A 86 -6.94 -9.12 -18.07
N GLU A 87 -7.53 -10.29 -17.85
CA GLU A 87 -8.54 -10.56 -16.83
C GLU A 87 -8.05 -11.68 -15.90
N TYR A 88 -8.55 -11.69 -14.67
CA TYR A 88 -8.22 -12.74 -13.74
C TYR A 88 -8.73 -14.11 -14.21
N PRO A 89 -7.96 -15.18 -14.02
CA PRO A 89 -8.49 -16.53 -14.05
C PRO A 89 -9.60 -16.73 -13.02
N LEU A 90 -10.46 -17.72 -13.26
CA LEU A 90 -11.58 -18.04 -12.37
C LEU A 90 -11.10 -18.23 -10.92
N GLY A 91 -11.78 -17.58 -9.98
CA GLY A 91 -11.50 -17.68 -8.55
C GLY A 91 -10.38 -16.78 -8.02
N ILE A 92 -9.54 -16.19 -8.88
CA ILE A 92 -8.43 -15.32 -8.45
C ILE A 92 -8.93 -13.99 -7.88
N GLU A 93 -10.04 -13.46 -8.39
CA GLU A 93 -10.64 -12.21 -7.86
C GLU A 93 -10.97 -12.31 -6.36
N LYS A 94 -11.50 -13.45 -5.91
CA LYS A 94 -11.89 -13.65 -4.51
C LYS A 94 -10.67 -13.67 -3.57
N ILE A 95 -9.58 -14.31 -3.97
CA ILE A 95 -8.36 -14.36 -3.13
C ILE A 95 -7.66 -13.00 -3.08
N THR A 96 -7.69 -12.25 -4.19
CA THR A 96 -7.08 -10.91 -4.27
C THR A 96 -7.86 -9.90 -3.44
N GLU A 97 -9.20 -9.96 -3.43
CA GLU A 97 -10.02 -9.17 -2.52
C GLU A 97 -9.71 -9.49 -1.04
N GLY A 98 -9.56 -10.78 -0.70
CA GLY A 98 -9.21 -11.23 0.65
C GLY A 98 -7.86 -10.69 1.11
N ALA A 99 -6.82 -10.80 0.26
CA ALA A 99 -5.50 -10.27 0.55
C ALA A 99 -5.49 -8.75 0.68
N TRP A 100 -6.24 -8.03 -0.16
CA TRP A 100 -6.37 -6.58 -0.04
C TRP A 100 -7.00 -6.15 1.29
N LYS A 101 -8.04 -6.86 1.74
CA LYS A 101 -8.66 -6.62 3.05
C LYS A 101 -7.69 -6.94 4.19
N HIS A 102 -6.96 -8.05 4.09
CA HIS A 102 -5.95 -8.43 5.08
C HIS A 102 -4.87 -7.35 5.20
N HIS A 103 -4.28 -6.94 4.07
CA HIS A 103 -3.22 -5.94 4.00
C HIS A 103 -3.60 -4.63 4.70
N LYS A 104 -4.77 -4.09 4.37
CA LYS A 104 -5.26 -2.85 4.99
C LYS A 104 -5.61 -3.02 6.47
N LYS A 105 -6.00 -4.22 6.88
CA LYS A 105 -6.32 -4.53 8.28
C LYS A 105 -5.07 -4.67 9.13
N VAL A 106 -3.94 -5.14 8.60
CA VAL A 106 -2.73 -5.40 9.41
C VAL A 106 -1.69 -4.29 9.33
N ASN A 107 -1.83 -3.35 8.39
CA ASN A 107 -0.91 -2.22 8.23
C ASN A 107 -1.59 -0.90 8.61
N SER A 108 -1.12 -0.30 9.71
CA SER A 108 -1.74 0.85 10.35
C SER A 108 -1.54 2.17 9.60
N HIS A 109 -0.69 2.22 8.57
CA HIS A 109 -0.62 3.39 7.69
C HIS A 109 -1.81 3.50 6.71
N HIS A 110 -2.65 2.46 6.58
CA HIS A 110 -3.89 2.55 5.81
C HIS A 110 -5.04 3.06 6.68
N PRO A 111 -5.79 4.10 6.28
CA PRO A 111 -6.96 4.56 7.02
C PRO A 111 -8.01 3.47 7.28
N GLU A 112 -8.11 2.48 6.38
CA GLU A 112 -8.98 1.31 6.54
C GLU A 112 -8.62 0.36 7.68
N HIS A 113 -7.44 0.50 8.28
CA HIS A 113 -7.06 -0.22 9.50
C HIS A 113 -7.97 0.18 10.69
N TYR A 114 -8.49 1.41 10.67
CA TYR A 114 -9.21 2.00 11.79
C TYR A 114 -10.71 2.06 11.55
N ASN A 115 -11.45 2.17 12.66
CA ASN A 115 -12.88 2.51 12.60
C ASN A 115 -13.09 3.92 12.05
N LYS A 116 -12.19 4.86 12.38
CA LYS A 116 -12.18 6.23 11.84
C LYS A 116 -10.75 6.65 11.49
N PRO A 117 -10.52 7.35 10.37
CA PRO A 117 -9.20 7.89 10.03
C PRO A 117 -8.61 8.83 11.10
N SER A 118 -9.47 9.45 11.93
CA SER A 118 -9.06 10.27 13.08
C SER A 118 -8.28 9.51 14.15
N ASP A 119 -8.31 8.18 14.12
CA ASP A 119 -7.68 7.32 15.12
C ASP A 119 -6.22 6.98 14.74
N MET A 120 -5.77 7.40 13.55
CA MET A 120 -4.38 7.28 13.10
C MET A 120 -3.45 8.16 13.96
N SER A 121 -2.33 7.59 14.42
CA SER A 121 -1.25 8.35 15.05
C SER A 121 -0.55 9.28 14.05
N ASN A 122 0.26 10.21 14.55
CA ASN A 122 1.07 11.07 13.68
C ASN A 122 2.08 10.26 12.86
N GLU A 123 2.60 9.17 13.43
CA GLU A 123 3.52 8.23 12.78
C GLU A 123 2.82 7.41 11.69
N ASP A 124 1.57 6.98 11.90
CA ASP A 124 0.75 6.33 10.87
C ASP A 124 0.49 7.29 9.70
N ILE A 125 0.17 8.55 9.98
CA ILE A 125 -0.02 9.59 8.97
C ILE A 125 1.27 9.86 8.20
N ALA A 126 2.41 9.92 8.89
CA ALA A 126 3.71 10.11 8.25
C ALA A 126 4.10 8.95 7.33
N GLU A 127 3.87 7.70 7.76
CA GLU A 127 4.07 6.52 6.92
C GLU A 127 3.13 6.51 5.71
N MET A 128 1.86 6.85 5.89
CA MET A 128 0.88 6.98 4.80
C MET A 128 1.31 8.03 3.76
N VAL A 129 1.81 9.18 4.19
CA VAL A 129 2.32 10.21 3.28
C VAL A 129 3.57 9.73 2.54
N ALA A 130 4.44 8.94 3.20
CA ALA A 130 5.60 8.32 2.57
C ALA A 130 5.22 7.29 1.51
N ASP A 131 4.18 6.48 1.75
CA ASP A 131 3.56 5.55 0.80
C ASP A 131 3.04 6.29 -0.44
N TRP A 132 2.23 7.33 -0.25
CA TRP A 132 1.74 8.17 -1.35
C TRP A 132 2.88 8.82 -2.13
N MET A 133 3.95 9.22 -1.44
CA MET A 133 5.13 9.79 -2.08
C MET A 133 5.84 8.75 -2.94
N ALA A 134 5.98 7.50 -2.46
CA ALA A 134 6.58 6.40 -3.22
C ALA A 134 5.79 6.07 -4.49
N MET A 135 4.46 6.10 -4.40
CA MET A 135 3.58 5.96 -5.56
C MET A 135 3.71 7.14 -6.51
N SER A 136 3.84 8.36 -5.99
CA SER A 136 4.03 9.54 -6.83
C SER A 136 5.33 9.52 -7.63
N GLN A 137 6.41 9.05 -7.00
CA GLN A 137 7.71 8.86 -7.63
C GLN A 137 7.65 7.77 -8.71
N GLU A 138 6.97 6.65 -8.45
CA GLU A 138 6.80 5.56 -9.42
C GLU A 138 6.07 6.01 -10.68
N PHE A 139 5.01 6.82 -10.53
CA PHE A 139 4.21 7.31 -11.64
C PHE A 139 4.65 8.67 -12.19
N ASN A 140 5.80 9.19 -11.74
CA ASN A 140 6.32 10.50 -12.11
C ASN A 140 5.25 11.61 -12.00
N ASN A 141 4.55 11.67 -10.87
CA ASN A 141 3.47 12.62 -10.61
C ASN A 141 3.64 13.33 -9.25
N SER A 142 2.63 14.13 -8.85
CA SER A 142 2.74 14.97 -7.67
C SER A 142 2.17 14.30 -6.41
N LEU A 143 2.97 14.26 -5.34
CA LEU A 143 2.50 13.91 -3.98
C LEU A 143 1.29 14.75 -3.55
N LYS A 144 1.24 16.04 -3.92
CA LYS A 144 0.07 16.88 -3.60
C LYS A 144 -1.20 16.37 -4.25
N LEU A 145 -1.12 15.89 -5.50
CA LEU A 145 -2.27 15.31 -6.20
C LEU A 145 -2.76 14.02 -5.52
N TRP A 146 -1.86 13.23 -4.94
CA TRP A 146 -2.25 12.06 -4.13
C TRP A 146 -2.97 12.49 -2.86
N ALA A 147 -2.46 13.48 -2.14
CA ALA A 147 -3.11 14.02 -0.95
C ALA A 147 -4.50 14.59 -1.29
N ASP A 148 -4.60 15.45 -2.32
CA ASP A 148 -5.87 16.10 -2.70
C ASP A 148 -6.96 15.09 -3.11
N LYS A 149 -6.58 13.95 -3.71
CA LYS A 149 -7.53 12.86 -4.06
C LYS A 149 -8.04 12.08 -2.85
N ASN A 150 -7.29 12.07 -1.75
CA ASN A 150 -7.60 11.27 -0.58
C ASN A 150 -8.20 12.10 0.56
N VAL A 151 -7.58 13.24 0.88
CA VAL A 151 -7.96 14.13 1.98
C VAL A 151 -9.28 14.84 1.65
N GLY A 152 -10.28 14.71 2.51
CA GLY A 152 -11.60 15.33 2.37
C GLY A 152 -12.51 14.66 1.33
N SER A 153 -11.93 14.02 0.31
CA SER A 153 -12.65 13.29 -0.74
C SER A 153 -12.94 11.85 -0.34
N LYS A 154 -11.89 11.05 -0.08
CA LYS A 154 -12.01 9.64 0.31
C LYS A 154 -12.03 9.46 1.83
N TRP A 155 -11.19 10.23 2.53
CA TRP A 155 -10.98 10.12 3.96
C TRP A 155 -11.26 11.44 4.67
N LYS A 156 -12.04 11.37 5.74
CA LYS A 156 -12.34 12.51 6.61
C LYS A 156 -11.34 12.52 7.78
N PHE A 157 -10.16 13.08 7.52
CA PHE A 157 -9.17 13.40 8.57
C PHE A 157 -9.63 14.60 9.39
N ASN A 158 -9.19 14.68 10.65
CA ASN A 158 -9.43 15.87 11.48
C ASN A 158 -8.50 17.02 11.07
N SER A 159 -8.73 18.23 11.60
CA SER A 159 -7.96 19.43 11.24
C SER A 159 -6.46 19.28 11.49
N ASP A 160 -6.07 18.65 12.59
CA ASP A 160 -4.67 18.51 12.99
C ASP A 160 -3.95 17.51 12.07
N GLN A 161 -4.61 16.42 11.69
CA GLN A 161 -4.11 15.45 10.73
C GLN A 161 -3.99 16.07 9.33
N VAL A 162 -5.00 16.83 8.87
CA VAL A 162 -4.92 17.55 7.59
C VAL A 162 -3.72 18.51 7.59
N LYS A 163 -3.55 19.27 8.67
CA LYS A 163 -2.40 20.16 8.85
C LYS A 163 -1.08 19.39 8.80
N LEU A 164 -0.96 18.28 9.53
CA LEU A 164 0.23 17.43 9.53
C LEU A 164 0.57 16.91 8.13
N ILE A 165 -0.43 16.39 7.39
CA ILE A 165 -0.24 15.89 6.02
C ILE A 165 0.36 16.97 5.13
N TYR A 166 -0.22 18.17 5.11
CA TYR A 166 0.26 19.25 4.24
C TYR A 166 1.57 19.88 4.73
N ASP A 167 1.83 19.92 6.04
CA ASP A 167 3.11 20.35 6.61
C ASP A 167 4.24 19.41 6.14
N ILE A 168 4.04 18.09 6.18
CA ILE A 168 4.99 17.09 5.66
C ILE A 168 5.25 17.35 4.17
N ILE A 169 4.19 17.44 3.36
CA ILE A 169 4.30 17.66 1.90
C ILE A 169 5.09 18.92 1.58
N TYR A 170 4.86 19.99 2.33
CA TYR A 170 5.55 21.26 2.13
C TYR A 170 7.02 21.19 2.52
N LYS A 171 7.34 20.60 3.67
CA LYS A 171 8.73 20.49 4.14
C LYS A 171 9.58 19.62 3.22
N ILE A 172 9.04 18.50 2.73
CA ILE A 172 9.78 17.62 1.82
C ILE A 172 10.13 18.34 0.51
N LYS A 173 9.23 19.16 -0.04
CA LYS A 173 9.46 19.89 -1.30
C LYS A 173 10.54 20.97 -1.23
N ARG A 174 10.93 21.44 -0.04
CA ARG A 174 11.83 22.58 0.14
C ARG A 174 13.29 22.21 0.43
N GLY A 175 13.65 20.93 0.37
CA GLY A 175 15.04 20.48 0.51
C GLY A 175 15.30 19.29 -0.36
#